data_AF-A0A0N4Y516-F1
#
_entry.id   AF-A0A0N4Y516-F1
#
_cell.length_a   1.000
_cell.length_b   1.000
_cell.length_c   1.000
_cell.angle_alpha   90.00
_cell.angle_beta   90.00
_cell.angle_gamma   90.00
#
_symmetry.space_group_name_H-M   'P 1'
#
loop_
_entity.id
_entity.type
_entity.pdbx_description
1 polymer ?
#
loop_
_entity_poly.entity_id
_entity_poly.type
_entity_poly.pdbx_seq_one_letter_code
_entity_poly.pdbx_strand_id
1 'polypeptide(L)'
;MVLSKRSSQDEVDQMCKRTTLWLEGKGSFYLENAFYIDAALSLLMAFTHFAFPQHILKIVITSEYTLDSHHIMWCRMFGCLSILPALCSLSARHLPPHVQTHYLASRLITQVIVFFLNIFGHWVLSIYSPNHISGFMISGFYMSFLFSAFYRASSHYKDVVPPTLRSKSKAS
;
A
#
# COMPACT_ATOMS: atom_id res chain seq x y z
N MET A 1 14.93 34.52 -6.18
CA MET A 1 14.66 33.08 -5.97
C MET A 1 15.50 32.63 -4.78
N VAL A 2 14.98 32.78 -3.56
CA VAL A 2 15.72 32.44 -2.33
C VAL A 2 15.42 30.99 -1.99
N LEU A 3 16.44 30.14 -2.06
CA LEU A 3 16.41 28.80 -1.49
C LEU A 3 16.20 28.96 0.01
N SER A 4 14.97 28.75 0.48
CA SER A 4 14.66 28.65 1.90
C SER A 4 15.39 27.42 2.44
N LYS A 5 16.58 27.63 3.02
CA LYS A 5 17.25 26.66 3.88
C LYS A 5 16.30 26.44 5.05
N ARG A 6 15.73 25.23 5.17
CA ARG A 6 15.12 24.78 6.42
C ARG A 6 16.11 25.11 7.54
N SER A 7 15.65 25.89 8.50
CA SER A 7 16.46 26.26 9.65
C SER A 7 16.77 25.00 10.45
N SER A 8 17.99 24.84 10.94
CA SER A 8 18.37 23.72 11.82
C SER A 8 17.43 23.58 13.02
N GLN A 9 16.77 24.67 13.42
CA GLN A 9 15.74 24.70 14.45
C GLN A 9 14.46 23.95 14.03
N ASP A 10 14.04 24.04 12.77
CA ASP A 10 12.86 23.34 12.25
C ASP A 10 13.09 21.82 12.19
N GLU A 11 14.33 21.39 11.91
CA GLU A 11 14.72 19.98 11.97
C GLU A 11 14.71 19.46 13.41
N VAL A 12 15.22 20.27 14.35
CA VAL A 12 15.19 19.95 15.78
C VAL A 12 13.75 19.86 16.30
N ASP A 13 12.86 20.78 15.89
CA ASP A 13 11.44 20.74 16.28
C ASP A 13 10.69 19.57 15.65
N GLN A 14 11.00 19.19 14.41
CA GLN A 14 10.47 17.97 13.80
C GLN A 14 10.97 16.72 14.51
N MET A 15 12.25 16.66 14.90
CA MET A 15 12.80 15.57 15.68
C MET A 15 12.16 15.50 17.07
N CYS A 16 11.99 16.64 17.75
CA CYS A 16 11.30 16.70 19.04
C CYS A 16 9.86 16.21 18.90
N LYS A 17 9.08 16.71 17.93
CA LYS A 17 7.70 16.28 17.70
C LYS A 17 7.58 14.80 17.34
N ARG A 18 8.51 14.25 16.54
CA ARG A 18 8.61 12.82 16.28
C ARG A 18 8.91 12.04 17.55
N THR A 19 9.86 12.52 18.34
CA THR A 19 10.25 11.92 19.62
C THR A 19 9.12 11.96 20.63
N THR A 20 8.30 13.02 20.66
CA THR A 20 7.10 13.11 21.50
C THR A 20 6.02 12.15 21.05
N LEU A 21 5.75 12.04 19.75
CA LEU A 21 4.84 11.00 19.21
C LEU A 21 5.35 9.58 19.49
N TRP A 22 6.67 9.40 19.59
CA TRP A 22 7.34 8.15 19.94
C TRP A 22 7.23 7.85 21.44
N LEU A 23 7.47 8.85 22.30
CA LEU A 23 7.30 8.79 23.76
C LEU A 23 5.83 8.58 24.16
N GLU A 24 4.89 9.08 23.36
CA GLU A 24 3.44 8.85 23.53
C GLU A 24 2.95 7.51 22.94
N GLY A 25 3.83 6.69 22.35
CA GLY A 25 3.50 5.37 21.78
C GLY A 25 2.74 5.40 20.45
N LYS A 26 2.66 6.57 19.79
CA LYS A 26 1.78 6.82 18.62
C LYS A 26 2.44 6.59 17.25
N GLY A 27 3.75 6.30 17.18
CA GLY A 27 4.44 6.07 15.90
C GLY A 27 5.59 5.06 15.97
N SER A 28 5.66 4.13 15.00
CA SER A 28 6.76 3.18 14.81
C SER A 28 7.50 3.50 13.51
N PHE A 29 8.85 3.63 13.56
CA PHE A 29 9.68 3.87 12.37
C PHE A 29 9.47 2.80 11.28
N TYR A 30 9.26 1.56 11.70
CA TYR A 30 8.94 0.47 10.77
C TYR A 30 7.64 0.74 10.02
N LEU A 31 6.60 1.21 10.73
CA LEU A 31 5.30 1.44 10.16
C LEU A 31 5.29 2.64 9.21
N GLU A 32 6.02 3.70 9.57
CA GLU A 32 6.23 4.83 8.66
C GLU A 32 6.93 4.40 7.36
N ASN A 33 7.99 3.59 7.47
CA ASN A 33 8.66 3.03 6.30
C ASN A 33 7.74 2.11 5.49
N ALA A 34 6.86 1.34 6.14
CA ALA A 34 5.89 0.51 5.45
C ALA A 34 4.92 1.36 4.61
N PHE A 35 4.45 2.50 5.12
CA PHE A 35 3.62 3.41 4.34
C PHE A 35 4.36 4.04 3.15
N TYR A 36 5.64 4.40 3.31
CA TYR A 36 6.42 4.89 2.18
C TYR A 36 6.63 3.82 1.10
N ILE A 37 6.90 2.58 1.50
CA ILE A 37 7.04 1.46 0.56
C ILE A 37 5.72 1.21 -0.16
N ASP A 38 4.58 1.20 0.56
CA ASP A 38 3.26 1.04 -0.03
C ASP A 38 2.94 2.14 -1.05
N ALA A 39 3.28 3.40 -0.71
CA ALA A 39 3.13 4.53 -1.61
C ALA A 39 4.02 4.41 -2.85
N ALA A 40 5.29 4.03 -2.68
CA ALA A 40 6.23 3.87 -3.79
C ALA A 40 5.78 2.76 -4.75
N LEU A 41 5.33 1.62 -4.24
CA LEU A 41 4.80 0.53 -5.05
C LEU A 41 3.52 0.94 -5.79
N SER A 42 2.62 1.66 -5.12
CA SER A 42 1.39 2.17 -5.73
C SER A 42 1.68 3.20 -6.83
N LEU A 43 2.66 4.09 -6.64
CA LEU A 43 3.12 5.02 -7.68
C LEU A 43 3.78 4.29 -8.84
N LEU A 44 4.62 3.29 -8.58
CA LEU A 44 5.26 2.49 -9.63
C LEU A 44 4.20 1.77 -10.47
N MET A 45 3.18 1.20 -9.83
CA MET A 45 2.03 0.60 -10.51
C MET A 45 1.27 1.65 -11.34
N ALA A 46 1.02 2.83 -10.79
CA ALA A 46 0.36 3.92 -11.51
C ALA A 46 1.15 4.34 -12.76
N PHE A 47 2.44 4.61 -12.62
CA PHE A 47 3.30 5.06 -13.73
C PHE A 47 3.42 4.01 -14.82
N THR A 48 3.69 2.76 -14.45
CA THR A 48 3.86 1.67 -15.43
C THR A 48 2.60 1.44 -16.25
N HIS A 49 1.43 1.36 -15.60
CA HIS A 49 0.15 1.11 -16.27
C HIS A 49 -0.34 2.32 -17.07
N PHE A 50 -0.05 3.54 -16.62
CA PHE A 50 -0.41 4.74 -17.34
C PHE A 50 0.47 4.98 -18.58
N ALA A 51 1.80 4.83 -18.44
CA ALA A 51 2.75 5.11 -19.50
C ALA A 51 2.87 3.99 -20.54
N PHE A 52 2.80 2.72 -20.10
CA PHE A 52 3.09 1.55 -20.95
C PHE A 52 1.98 0.48 -20.99
N PRO A 53 0.69 0.84 -21.12
CA PRO A 53 -0.41 -0.13 -21.06
C PRO A 53 -0.35 -1.18 -22.18
N GLN A 54 0.04 -0.78 -23.40
CA GLN A 54 0.13 -1.69 -24.54
C GLN A 54 1.20 -2.77 -24.35
N HIS A 55 2.37 -2.37 -23.83
CA HIS A 55 3.45 -3.30 -23.54
C HIS A 55 3.07 -4.27 -22.42
N ILE A 56 2.45 -3.77 -21.34
CA ILE A 56 1.99 -4.61 -20.24
C ILE A 56 0.98 -5.64 -20.74
N LEU A 57 -0.06 -5.21 -21.45
CA LEU A 57 -1.11 -6.10 -21.95
C LEU A 57 -0.56 -7.14 -22.92
N LYS A 58 0.33 -6.76 -23.83
CA LYS A 58 0.94 -7.69 -24.80
C LYS A 58 1.84 -8.75 -24.12
N ILE A 59 2.47 -8.40 -23.00
CA ILE A 59 3.29 -9.34 -22.23
C ILE A 59 2.39 -10.27 -21.41
N VAL A 60 1.33 -9.74 -20.79
CA VAL A 60 0.54 -10.43 -19.78
C VAL A 60 -0.60 -11.26 -20.38
N ILE A 61 -1.23 -10.82 -21.45
CA ILE A 61 -2.37 -11.51 -22.08
C ILE A 61 -1.88 -12.42 -23.20
N THR A 62 -2.50 -13.60 -23.34
CA THR A 62 -2.20 -14.55 -24.42
C THR A 62 -2.47 -13.90 -25.78
N SER A 63 -1.58 -14.14 -26.75
CA SER A 63 -1.63 -13.50 -28.08
C SER A 63 -2.86 -13.88 -28.93
N GLU A 64 -3.60 -14.92 -28.52
CA GLU A 64 -4.83 -15.36 -29.17
C GLU A 64 -5.99 -14.36 -28.98
N TYR A 65 -5.92 -13.52 -27.94
CA TYR A 65 -6.93 -12.49 -27.69
C TYR A 65 -6.59 -11.19 -28.43
N THR A 66 -7.57 -10.65 -29.16
CA THR A 66 -7.45 -9.35 -29.83
C THR A 66 -7.59 -8.23 -28.81
N LEU A 67 -6.48 -7.57 -28.47
CA LEU A 67 -6.46 -6.39 -27.61
C LEU A 67 -6.97 -5.18 -28.38
N ASP A 68 -8.05 -4.57 -27.87
CA ASP A 68 -8.65 -3.37 -28.44
C ASP A 68 -8.36 -2.10 -27.61
N SER A 69 -8.95 -0.97 -28.02
CA SER A 69 -8.83 0.31 -27.31
C SER A 69 -9.42 0.29 -25.90
N HIS A 70 -10.45 -0.52 -25.64
CA HIS A 70 -11.05 -0.63 -24.30
C HIS A 70 -10.09 -1.29 -23.32
N HIS A 71 -9.39 -2.36 -23.72
CA HIS A 71 -8.39 -3.01 -22.87
C HIS A 71 -7.29 -2.02 -22.45
N ILE A 72 -6.81 -1.22 -23.40
CA ILE A 72 -5.79 -0.19 -23.15
C ILE A 72 -6.33 0.90 -22.20
N MET A 73 -7.57 1.35 -22.43
CA MET A 73 -8.23 2.34 -21.58
C MET A 73 -8.36 1.83 -20.13
N TRP A 74 -8.83 0.60 -19.93
CA TRP A 74 -8.97 0.01 -18.60
C TRP A 74 -7.63 -0.19 -17.90
N CYS A 75 -6.59 -0.57 -18.63
CA CYS A 75 -5.24 -0.67 -18.09
C CYS A 75 -4.74 0.68 -17.56
N ARG A 76 -4.93 1.77 -18.32
CA ARG A 76 -4.61 3.13 -17.86
C ARG A 76 -5.45 3.56 -16.67
N MET A 77 -6.75 3.26 -16.69
CA MET A 77 -7.66 3.60 -15.60
C MET A 77 -7.25 2.90 -14.30
N PHE A 78 -6.82 1.64 -14.36
CA PHE A 78 -6.24 0.94 -13.22
C PHE A 78 -4.98 1.63 -12.69
N GLY A 79 -4.12 2.12 -13.57
CA GLY A 79 -2.99 2.98 -13.20
C GLY A 79 -3.42 4.26 -12.47
N CYS A 80 -4.42 4.98 -12.98
CA CYS A 80 -4.97 6.17 -12.33
C CYS A 80 -5.55 5.85 -10.95
N LEU A 81 -6.29 4.75 -10.81
CA LEU A 81 -6.84 4.31 -9.53
C LEU A 81 -5.74 3.97 -8.51
N SER A 82 -4.55 3.58 -8.97
CA SER A 82 -3.39 3.31 -8.12
C SER A 82 -2.73 4.58 -7.55
N ILE A 83 -3.08 5.78 -8.04
CA ILE A 83 -2.62 7.06 -7.47
C ILE A 83 -3.26 7.30 -6.10
N LEU A 84 -4.54 6.93 -5.95
CA LEU A 84 -5.26 7.13 -4.69
C LEU A 84 -4.57 6.42 -3.49
N PRO A 85 -4.28 5.10 -3.54
CA PRO A 85 -3.59 4.46 -2.43
C PRO A 85 -2.20 5.04 -2.21
N ALA A 86 -1.49 5.52 -3.25
CA ALA A 86 -0.22 6.21 -3.06
C ALA A 86 -0.34 7.46 -2.19
N LEU A 87 -1.29 8.35 -2.51
CA LEU A 87 -1.53 9.58 -1.75
C LEU A 87 -2.04 9.28 -0.34
N CYS A 88 -2.94 8.30 -0.21
CA CYS A 88 -3.44 7.85 1.08
C CYS A 88 -2.31 7.31 1.96
N SER A 89 -1.38 6.50 1.43
CA SER A 89 -0.25 5.96 2.19
C SER A 89 0.71 7.05 2.66
N LEU A 90 1.02 8.04 1.80
CA LEU A 90 1.84 9.20 2.20
C LEU A 90 1.20 10.02 3.33
N SER A 91 -0.14 10.05 3.36
CA SER A 91 -0.92 10.77 4.38
C SER A 91 -1.15 9.95 5.64
N ALA A 92 -1.28 8.62 5.51
CA ALA A 92 -1.65 7.71 6.58
C ALA A 92 -0.67 7.76 7.76
N ARG A 93 0.62 7.97 7.49
CA ARG A 93 1.66 8.12 8.54
C ARG A 93 1.39 9.25 9.54
N HIS A 94 0.58 10.24 9.16
CA HIS A 94 0.22 11.38 10.01
C HIS A 94 -1.09 11.19 10.77
N LEU A 95 -1.83 10.11 10.49
CA LEU A 95 -3.13 9.84 11.09
C LEU A 95 -2.99 9.10 12.42
N PRO A 96 -4.04 9.09 13.27
CA PRO A 96 -4.01 8.31 14.50
C PRO A 96 -3.86 6.80 14.25
N PRO A 97 -3.27 6.05 15.20
CA PRO A 97 -3.05 4.60 15.12
C PRO A 97 -4.24 3.76 14.62
N HIS A 98 -5.46 4.04 15.13
CA HIS A 98 -6.65 3.28 14.72
C HIS A 98 -6.98 3.45 13.24
N VAL A 99 -6.78 4.65 12.68
CA VAL A 99 -6.99 4.94 11.26
C VAL A 99 -5.91 4.27 10.42
N GLN A 100 -4.66 4.29 10.89
CA GLN A 100 -3.53 3.63 10.23
C GLN A 100 -3.77 2.12 10.08
N THR A 101 -4.24 1.45 11.14
CA THR A 101 -4.57 0.03 11.10
C THR A 101 -5.74 -0.28 10.18
N HIS A 102 -6.80 0.52 10.23
CA HIS A 102 -7.97 0.35 9.35
C HIS A 102 -7.58 0.53 7.87
N TYR A 103 -6.75 1.53 7.58
CA TYR A 103 -6.24 1.75 6.24
C TYR A 103 -5.38 0.56 5.75
N LEU A 104 -4.46 0.05 6.57
CA LEU A 104 -3.68 -1.16 6.23
C LEU A 104 -4.56 -2.39 6.00
N ALA A 105 -5.61 -2.57 6.81
CA ALA A 105 -6.58 -3.63 6.60
C ALA A 105 -7.28 -3.50 5.24
N SER A 106 -7.73 -2.28 4.90
CA SER A 106 -8.33 -2.01 3.59
C SER A 106 -7.36 -2.29 2.44
N ARG A 107 -6.09 -1.87 2.56
CA ARG A 107 -5.05 -2.15 1.54
C ARG A 107 -4.81 -3.65 1.37
N LEU A 108 -4.70 -4.38 2.48
CA LEU A 108 -4.53 -5.83 2.48
C LEU A 108 -5.71 -6.51 1.78
N ILE A 109 -6.94 -6.15 2.11
CA ILE A 109 -8.15 -6.72 1.47
C ILE A 109 -8.13 -6.45 -0.03
N THR A 110 -7.85 -5.21 -0.46
CA THR A 110 -7.77 -4.88 -1.89
C THR A 110 -6.71 -5.73 -2.59
N GLN A 111 -5.52 -5.88 -2.00
CA GLN A 111 -4.44 -6.66 -2.61
C GLN A 111 -4.77 -8.16 -2.66
N VAL A 112 -5.45 -8.70 -1.64
CA VAL A 112 -5.95 -10.08 -1.64
C VAL A 112 -6.96 -10.28 -2.77
N ILE A 113 -7.89 -9.35 -2.98
CA ILE A 113 -8.84 -9.40 -4.11
C ILE A 113 -8.09 -9.41 -5.45
N VAL A 114 -7.12 -8.50 -5.62
CA VAL A 114 -6.27 -8.46 -6.83
C VAL A 114 -5.55 -9.80 -7.03
N PHE A 115 -4.96 -10.37 -5.98
CA PHE A 115 -4.28 -11.65 -6.04
C PHE A 115 -5.22 -12.79 -6.47
N PHE A 116 -6.42 -12.87 -5.90
CA PHE A 116 -7.43 -13.86 -6.32
C PHE A 116 -7.93 -13.65 -7.75
N LEU A 117 -8.06 -12.41 -8.21
CA LEU A 117 -8.39 -12.13 -9.62
C LEU A 117 -7.29 -12.63 -10.56
N ASN A 118 -6.02 -12.51 -10.17
CA ASN A 118 -4.91 -13.08 -10.94
C ASN A 118 -4.99 -14.63 -10.97
N ILE A 119 -5.35 -15.26 -9.84
CA ILE A 119 -5.58 -16.72 -9.80
C ILE A 119 -6.71 -17.11 -10.76
N PHE A 120 -7.85 -16.42 -10.65
CA PHE A 120 -9.01 -16.70 -11.47
C PHE A 120 -8.71 -16.54 -12.97
N GLY A 121 -8.04 -15.44 -13.35
CA GLY A 121 -7.64 -15.20 -14.74
C GLY A 121 -6.67 -16.26 -15.28
N HIS A 122 -5.74 -16.76 -14.45
CA HIS A 122 -4.76 -17.75 -14.89
C HIS A 122 -5.34 -19.16 -14.98
N TRP A 123 -5.96 -19.67 -13.90
CA TRP A 123 -6.33 -21.08 -13.79
C TRP A 123 -7.77 -21.38 -14.22
N VAL A 124 -8.67 -20.40 -14.21
CA VAL A 124 -10.08 -20.61 -14.59
C VAL A 124 -10.35 -20.12 -16.00
N LEU A 125 -9.85 -18.92 -16.35
CA LEU A 125 -10.11 -18.32 -17.67
C LEU A 125 -8.98 -18.55 -18.69
N SER A 126 -7.78 -18.93 -18.25
CA SER A 126 -6.60 -19.13 -19.12
C SER A 126 -6.26 -17.93 -20.02
N ILE A 127 -6.57 -16.70 -19.57
CA ILE A 127 -6.37 -15.46 -20.35
C ILE A 127 -4.92 -14.95 -20.33
N TYR A 128 -4.14 -15.40 -19.35
CA TYR A 128 -2.78 -14.92 -19.14
C TYR A 128 -1.75 -15.75 -19.89
N SER A 129 -0.78 -15.07 -20.49
CA SER A 129 0.41 -15.69 -21.03
C SER A 129 1.30 -16.22 -19.88
N PRO A 130 2.23 -17.15 -20.15
CA PRO A 130 3.19 -17.62 -19.14
C PRO A 130 4.01 -16.50 -18.48
N ASN A 131 4.23 -15.36 -19.18
CA ASN A 131 5.01 -14.24 -18.66
C ASN A 131 4.33 -13.52 -17.48
N HIS A 132 3.02 -13.68 -17.33
CA HIS A 132 2.24 -13.14 -16.21
C HIS A 132 2.71 -13.66 -14.85
N ILE A 133 3.33 -14.84 -14.78
CA ILE A 133 3.75 -15.45 -13.52
C ILE A 133 4.67 -14.54 -12.69
N SER A 134 5.53 -13.75 -13.35
CA SER A 134 6.39 -12.77 -12.69
C SER A 134 5.57 -11.69 -11.99
N GLY A 135 4.57 -11.14 -12.67
CA GLY A 135 3.63 -10.16 -12.08
C GLY A 135 2.79 -10.76 -10.95
N PHE A 136 2.37 -12.02 -11.11
CA PHE A 136 1.68 -12.77 -10.06
C PHE A 136 2.53 -12.95 -8.79
N MET A 137 3.80 -13.34 -8.94
CA MET A 137 4.72 -13.49 -7.81
C MET A 137 4.97 -12.14 -7.11
N ILE A 138 5.18 -11.06 -7.86
CA ILE A 138 5.31 -9.70 -7.30
C ILE A 138 4.06 -9.33 -6.49
N SER A 139 2.88 -9.61 -7.03
CA SER A 139 1.60 -9.39 -6.33
C SER A 139 1.50 -10.18 -5.02
N GLY A 140 1.96 -11.43 -5.00
CA GLY A 140 2.02 -12.27 -3.80
C GLY A 140 3.02 -11.78 -2.75
N PHE A 141 4.20 -11.32 -3.17
CA PHE A 141 5.16 -10.69 -2.26
C PHE A 141 4.60 -9.40 -1.65
N TYR A 142 3.92 -8.58 -2.46
CA TYR A 142 3.29 -7.36 -1.98
C TYR A 142 2.16 -7.62 -0.99
N MET A 143 1.33 -8.64 -1.26
CA MET A 143 0.32 -9.12 -0.30
C MET A 143 0.96 -9.55 1.03
N SER A 144 2.06 -10.30 0.97
CA SER A 144 2.79 -10.77 2.17
C SER A 144 3.39 -9.60 2.97
N PHE A 145 3.92 -8.59 2.27
CA PHE A 145 4.38 -7.35 2.87
C PHE A 145 3.25 -6.62 3.62
N LEU A 146 2.09 -6.44 2.99
CA LEU A 146 0.92 -5.80 3.60
C LEU A 146 0.41 -6.58 4.81
N PHE A 147 0.41 -7.91 4.75
CA PHE A 147 0.03 -8.77 5.86
C PHE A 147 0.95 -8.56 7.07
N SER A 148 2.27 -8.55 6.84
CA SER A 148 3.27 -8.28 7.87
C SER A 148 3.10 -6.88 8.49
N ALA A 149 2.90 -5.84 7.65
CA ALA A 149 2.68 -4.48 8.11
C ALA A 149 1.41 -4.36 8.96
N PHE A 150 0.30 -4.96 8.52
CA PHE A 150 -0.96 -4.97 9.24
C PHE A 150 -0.86 -5.68 10.59
N TYR A 151 -0.24 -6.87 10.64
CA TYR A 151 -0.11 -7.62 11.88
C TYR A 151 0.75 -6.87 12.90
N ARG A 152 1.88 -6.30 12.46
CA ARG A 152 2.77 -5.50 13.32
C ARG A 152 2.10 -4.22 13.82
N ALA A 153 1.32 -3.53 12.98
CA ALA A 153 0.54 -2.38 13.42
C ALA A 153 -0.49 -2.78 14.48
N SER A 154 -1.22 -3.87 14.22
CA SER A 154 -2.24 -4.39 15.11
C SER A 154 -1.69 -4.84 16.46
N SER A 155 -0.52 -5.49 16.48
CA SER A 155 0.14 -5.89 17.72
C SER A 155 0.64 -4.67 18.49
N HIS A 156 1.38 -3.77 17.82
CA HIS A 156 1.96 -2.58 18.44
C HIS A 156 0.90 -1.69 19.10
N TYR A 157 -0.24 -1.48 18.45
CA TYR A 157 -1.29 -0.61 19.00
C TYR A 157 -2.18 -1.28 20.05
N LYS A 158 -2.26 -2.61 20.10
CA LYS A 158 -2.91 -3.32 21.21
C LYS A 158 -2.16 -3.14 22.54
N ASP A 159 -0.87 -2.82 22.49
CA ASP A 159 -0.02 -2.63 23.68
C ASP A 159 0.07 -1.17 24.13
N VAL A 160 -0.39 -0.22 23.31
CA VAL A 160 -0.42 1.22 23.62
C VAL A 160 -1.76 1.67 24.25
N VAL A 161 -2.75 0.78 24.35
CA VAL A 161 -3.99 1.05 25.10
C VAL A 161 -3.67 1.12 26.60
N PRO A 162 -3.95 2.24 27.30
CA PRO A 162 -3.61 2.38 28.71
C PRO A 162 -4.31 1.29 29.57
N PRO A 163 -3.67 0.78 30.63
CA PRO A 163 -4.17 -0.33 31.45
C PRO A 163 -5.58 -0.09 32.01
N THR A 164 -5.97 1.18 32.20
CA THR A 164 -7.27 1.62 32.71
C THR A 164 -8.44 1.32 31.78
N LEU A 165 -8.21 1.13 30.48
CA LEU A 165 -9.24 0.71 29.50
C LEU A 165 -9.24 -0.81 29.26
N ARG A 166 -8.12 -1.50 29.54
CA ARG A 166 -8.01 -2.97 29.43
C ARG A 166 -8.86 -3.70 30.48
N SER A 167 -9.09 -3.10 31.65
CA SER A 167 -9.90 -3.70 32.73
C SER A 167 -11.41 -3.68 32.45
N LYS A 168 -11.92 -2.68 31.71
CA LYS A 168 -13.36 -2.59 31.39
C LYS A 168 -13.81 -3.63 30.35
N SER A 169 -12.91 -4.13 29.52
CA SER A 169 -13.23 -5.14 28.49
C SER A 169 -13.29 -6.57 29.03
N LYS A 170 -12.74 -6.86 30.21
CA LYS A 170 -12.78 -8.19 30.84
C LYS A 170 -13.89 -8.34 31.89
N ALA A 171 -14.73 -7.32 32.07
CA ALA A 171 -15.80 -7.29 33.06
C ALA A 171 -17.21 -7.28 32.42
N SER A 172 -17.34 -7.73 31.17
CA SER A 172 -18.61 -7.93 30.46
C SER A 172 -18.68 -9.33 29.89
#